data_AF-A0A369WC17-F1
#
_entry.id   AF-A0A369WC17-F1
#
_cell.length_a   1.000
_cell.length_b   1.000
_cell.length_c   1.000
_cell.angle_alpha   90.00
_cell.angle_beta   90.00
_cell.angle_gamma   90.00
#
_symmetry.space_group_name_H-M   'P 1'
#
loop_
_entity.id
_entity.type
_entity.pdbx_description
1 polymer ?
#
loop_
_entity_poly.entity_id
_entity_poly.type
_entity_poly.pdbx_seq_one_letter_code
_entity_poly.pdbx_strand_id
1 'polypeptide(L)'
;MFDIGFTELLIVGVVALIVLGPERLPHAVKTAGMWIGKIKRTLGSVQKEISEELRVEEMRREAKEQQEQLEKQVDSMTKPFHESLREDLLKPSPQPEATATTEASDAPVSPESRKPSAE
;
A
#
# COMPACT_ATOMS: atom_id res chain seq x y z
N MET A 1 -13.29 27.54 -36.66
CA MET A 1 -12.59 28.49 -37.54
C MET A 1 -11.07 28.42 -37.34
N PHE A 2 -10.53 27.21 -37.31
CA PHE A 2 -9.09 26.93 -37.33
C PHE A 2 -8.90 25.71 -38.24
N ASP A 3 -9.03 25.93 -39.54
CA ASP A 3 -8.70 24.94 -40.56
C ASP A 3 -7.17 24.90 -40.71
N ILE A 4 -6.48 24.39 -39.69
CA ILE A 4 -5.04 24.12 -39.76
C ILE A 4 -4.88 22.80 -40.50
N GLY A 5 -5.00 22.87 -41.82
CA GLY A 5 -4.70 21.77 -42.73
C GLY A 5 -3.22 21.69 -43.06
N PHE A 6 -2.85 20.64 -43.78
CA PHE A 6 -1.50 20.47 -44.31
C PHE A 6 -1.11 21.61 -45.26
N THR A 7 -2.07 22.12 -46.03
CA THR A 7 -1.89 23.21 -46.99
C THR A 7 -1.51 24.52 -46.29
N GLU A 8 -2.20 24.88 -45.22
CA GLU A 8 -1.93 26.09 -44.44
C GLU A 8 -0.55 26.01 -43.78
N LEU A 9 -0.17 24.84 -43.25
CA LEU A 9 1.16 24.62 -42.69
C LEU A 9 2.25 24.80 -43.76
N LEU A 10 2.02 24.31 -44.99
CA LEU A 10 2.95 24.48 -46.10
C LEU A 10 3.11 25.97 -46.46
N ILE A 11 2.00 26.71 -46.57
CA ILE A 11 2.03 28.15 -46.86
C ILE A 11 2.83 28.90 -45.79
N VAL A 12 2.56 28.65 -44.51
CA VAL A 12 3.30 29.25 -43.40
C VAL A 12 4.79 28.87 -43.46
N GLY A 13 5.10 27.61 -43.78
CA GLY A 13 6.47 27.14 -43.98
C GLY A 13 7.20 27.90 -45.09
N VAL A 14 6.56 28.10 -46.25
CA VAL A 14 7.13 28.88 -47.36
C VAL A 14 7.36 30.33 -46.96
N VAL A 15 6.40 30.96 -46.30
CA VAL A 15 6.55 32.34 -45.80
C VAL A 15 7.69 32.43 -44.78
N ALA A 16 7.79 31.48 -43.86
CA ALA A 16 8.87 31.42 -42.89
C ALA A 16 10.24 31.24 -43.57
N LEU A 17 10.33 30.41 -44.62
CA LEU A 17 11.55 30.25 -45.41
C LEU A 17 11.95 31.54 -46.14
N ILE A 18 10.99 32.32 -46.64
CA ILE A 18 11.28 33.59 -47.31
C ILE A 18 11.74 34.65 -46.31
N VAL A 19 11.04 34.79 -45.19
CA VAL A 19 11.29 35.86 -44.20
C VAL A 19 12.57 35.58 -43.42
N LEU A 20 12.72 34.35 -42.91
CA LEU A 20 13.84 33.98 -42.05
C LEU A 20 15.02 33.45 -42.86
N GLY A 21 14.76 32.87 -44.03
CA GLY A 21 15.75 32.17 -44.86
C GLY A 21 15.78 30.66 -44.59
N PRO A 22 16.02 29.82 -45.63
CA PRO A 22 16.08 28.37 -45.50
C PRO A 22 17.19 27.86 -44.60
N GLU A 23 18.29 28.60 -44.48
CA GLU A 23 19.42 28.22 -43.63
C GLU A 23 19.17 28.53 -42.14
N ARG A 24 18.32 29.52 -41.85
CA ARG A 24 18.08 30.01 -40.47
C ARG A 24 16.85 29.39 -39.81
N LEU A 25 15.84 28.98 -40.59
CA LEU A 25 14.68 28.24 -40.09
C LEU A 25 15.06 26.99 -39.27
N PRO A 26 15.92 26.07 -39.75
CA PRO A 26 16.28 24.88 -38.98
C PRO A 26 17.00 25.23 -37.68
N HIS A 27 17.77 26.32 -37.65
CA HIS A 27 18.39 26.81 -36.43
C HIS A 27 17.33 27.32 -35.43
N ALA A 28 16.37 28.14 -35.90
CA ALA A 28 15.30 28.67 -35.06
C ALA A 28 14.39 27.57 -34.47
N VAL A 29 14.03 26.55 -35.27
CA VAL A 29 13.25 25.39 -34.78
C VAL A 29 14.03 24.61 -33.72
N LYS A 30 15.34 24.40 -33.91
CA LYS A 30 16.19 23.74 -32.91
C LYS A 30 16.25 24.54 -31.61
N THR A 31 16.42 25.86 -31.68
CA THR A 31 16.46 26.72 -30.50
C THR A 31 15.09 26.74 -29.80
N ALA A 32 14.01 27.05 -30.51
CA ALA A 32 12.67 27.09 -29.95
C ALA A 32 12.26 25.73 -29.37
N GLY A 33 12.54 24.64 -30.09
CA GLY A 33 12.27 23.28 -29.65
C GLY A 33 13.03 22.91 -28.37
N MET A 34 14.29 23.33 -28.23
CA MET A 34 15.04 23.13 -26.99
C MET A 34 14.42 23.87 -25.80
N TRP A 35 13.93 25.10 -26.02
CA TRP A 35 13.29 25.90 -24.96
C TRP A 35 11.96 25.32 -24.54
N ILE A 36 11.11 24.97 -25.51
CA ILE A 36 9.83 24.29 -25.27
C ILE A 36 10.06 22.95 -24.58
N GLY A 37 11.08 22.19 -25.01
CA GLY A 37 11.45 20.91 -24.40
C GLY A 37 11.90 21.05 -22.95
N LYS A 38 12.67 22.09 -22.63
CA LYS A 38 13.06 22.42 -21.26
C LYS A 38 11.84 22.72 -20.39
N ILE A 39 10.94 23.58 -20.86
CA ILE A 39 9.71 23.95 -20.15
C ILE A 39 8.82 22.70 -19.93
N LYS A 40 8.65 21.88 -20.96
CA LYS A 40 7.89 20.62 -20.84
C LYS A 40 8.50 19.68 -19.81
N ARG A 41 9.83 19.60 -19.74
CA ARG A 41 10.54 18.74 -18.78
C ARG A 41 10.42 19.25 -17.35
N THR A 42 10.46 20.56 -17.12
CA THR A 42 10.23 21.14 -15.80
C THR A 42 8.79 20.97 -15.33
N LEU A 43 7.81 21.11 -16.23
CA LEU A 43 6.41 20.80 -15.89
C LEU A 43 6.22 19.32 -15.56
N GLY A 44 6.88 18.42 -16.29
CA GLY A 44 6.85 16.99 -16.02
C GLY A 44 7.52 16.61 -14.69
N SER A 45 8.59 17.29 -14.27
CA SER A 45 9.23 17.03 -12.97
C SER A 45 8.38 17.52 -11.81
N VAL A 46 7.77 18.71 -11.92
CA VAL A 46 6.85 19.24 -10.89
C VAL A 46 5.61 18.34 -10.77
N GLN A 47 5.02 17.90 -11.88
CA GLN A 47 3.92 16.95 -11.85
C GLN A 47 4.33 15.63 -11.17
N LYS A 48 5.55 15.15 -11.41
CA LYS A 48 6.08 13.93 -10.79
C LYS A 48 6.32 14.11 -9.29
N GLU A 49 6.89 15.23 -8.87
CA GLU A 49 7.11 15.57 -7.46
C GLU A 49 5.78 15.69 -6.70
N ILE A 50 4.80 16.40 -7.28
CA ILE A 50 3.46 16.51 -6.71
C ILE A 50 2.76 15.14 -6.64
N SER A 51 2.92 14.30 -7.67
CA SER A 51 2.33 12.95 -7.67
C SER A 51 2.94 12.06 -6.58
N GLU A 52 4.24 12.19 -6.31
CA GLU A 52 4.90 11.43 -5.24
C GLU A 52 4.51 11.96 -3.84
N GLU A 53 4.36 13.27 -3.66
CA GLU A 53 3.90 13.86 -2.40
C GLU A 53 2.45 13.50 -2.09
N LEU A 54 1.54 13.62 -3.07
CA LEU A 54 0.15 13.20 -2.91
C LEU A 54 0.04 11.70 -2.65
N ARG A 55 0.85 10.88 -3.32
CA ARG A 55 0.91 9.43 -3.06
C ARG A 55 1.38 9.10 -1.64
N VAL A 56 2.33 9.86 -1.09
CA VAL A 56 2.79 9.69 0.30
C VAL A 56 1.75 10.15 1.30
N GLU A 57 0.99 11.21 1.01
CA GLU A 57 -0.11 11.67 1.85
C GLU A 57 -1.29 10.70 1.86
N GLU A 58 -1.65 10.15 0.70
CA GLU A 58 -2.66 9.10 0.56
C GLU A 58 -2.24 7.84 1.34
N MET A 59 -0.99 7.37 1.17
CA MET A 59 -0.46 6.22 1.92
C MET A 59 -0.41 6.45 3.44
N ARG A 60 -0.07 7.66 3.90
CA ARG A 60 -0.08 7.99 5.34
C ARG A 60 -1.47 8.01 5.93
N ARG A 61 -2.47 8.46 5.16
CA ARG A 61 -3.86 8.47 5.60
C ARG A 61 -4.41 7.05 5.72
N GLU A 62 -4.17 6.21 4.71
CA GLU A 62 -4.53 4.80 4.73
C GLU A 62 -3.84 4.04 5.89
N ALA A 63 -2.56 4.30 6.14
CA ALA A 63 -1.82 3.67 7.23
C ALA A 63 -2.33 4.09 8.62
N LYS A 64 -2.71 5.36 8.82
CA LYS A 64 -3.31 5.83 10.08
C LYS A 64 -4.67 5.19 10.33
N GLU A 65 -5.51 5.11 9.31
CA GLU A 65 -6.82 4.47 9.41
C GLU A 65 -6.69 2.98 9.74
N GLN A 66 -5.70 2.27 9.20
CA GLN A 66 -5.40 0.89 9.56
C GLN A 66 -4.87 0.77 11.00
N GLN A 67 -3.95 1.66 11.43
CA GLN A 67 -3.44 1.64 12.81
C GLN A 67 -4.54 1.85 13.85
N GLU A 68 -5.46 2.79 13.63
CA GLU A 68 -6.60 2.99 14.53
C GLU A 68 -7.53 1.76 14.59
N GLN A 69 -7.70 1.06 13.47
CA GLN A 69 -8.48 -0.19 13.44
C GLN A 69 -7.79 -1.33 14.18
N LEU A 70 -6.46 -1.43 14.06
CA LEU A 70 -5.66 -2.41 14.78
C LEU A 70 -5.64 -2.13 16.28
N GLU A 71 -5.47 -0.87 16.69
CA GLU A 71 -5.49 -0.47 18.10
C GLU A 71 -6.84 -0.78 18.75
N LYS A 72 -7.95 -0.48 18.07
CA LYS A 72 -9.29 -0.85 18.53
C LYS A 72 -9.47 -2.37 18.65
N GLN A 73 -8.92 -3.15 17.73
CA GLN A 73 -8.95 -4.61 17.81
C GLN A 73 -8.10 -5.16 18.96
N VAL A 74 -6.87 -4.64 19.12
CA VAL A 74 -5.98 -5.05 20.22
C VAL A 74 -6.60 -4.69 21.56
N ASP A 75 -7.09 -3.47 21.75
CA ASP A 75 -7.76 -3.04 22.98
C ASP A 75 -8.99 -3.90 23.29
N SER A 76 -9.77 -4.28 22.27
CA SER A 76 -10.91 -5.19 22.44
C SER A 76 -10.53 -6.62 22.84
N MET A 77 -9.34 -7.10 22.48
CA MET A 77 -8.83 -8.43 22.87
C MET A 77 -8.07 -8.40 24.19
N THR A 78 -7.35 -7.31 24.49
CA THR A 78 -6.54 -7.15 25.69
C THR A 78 -7.40 -6.89 26.93
N LYS A 79 -8.51 -6.14 26.80
CA LYS A 79 -9.47 -5.90 27.89
C LYS A 79 -9.99 -7.18 28.56
N PRO A 80 -10.59 -8.15 27.83
CA PRO A 80 -11.08 -9.39 28.44
C PRO A 80 -9.95 -10.27 28.98
N PHE A 81 -8.75 -10.19 28.41
CA PHE A 81 -7.58 -10.96 28.88
C PHE A 81 -7.00 -10.40 30.18
N HIS A 82 -6.94 -9.08 30.33
CA HIS A 82 -6.50 -8.45 31.58
C HIS A 82 -7.50 -8.64 32.71
N GLU A 83 -8.80 -8.66 32.39
CA GLU A 83 -9.86 -8.90 33.36
C GLU A 83 -9.79 -10.33 33.93
N SER A 84 -9.54 -11.34 33.08
CA SER A 84 -9.39 -12.73 33.50
C SER A 84 -8.12 -13.01 34.30
N LEU A 85 -6.98 -12.41 33.93
CA LEU A 85 -5.73 -12.52 34.70
C LEU A 85 -5.83 -11.89 36.09
N ARG A 86 -6.56 -10.77 36.20
CA ARG A 86 -6.79 -10.11 37.49
C ARG A 86 -7.66 -10.97 38.41
N GLU A 87 -8.66 -11.66 37.86
CA GLU A 87 -9.48 -12.61 38.64
C GLU A 87 -8.66 -13.80 39.17
N ASP A 88 -7.69 -14.28 38.39
CA ASP A 88 -6.87 -15.44 38.76
C ASP A 88 -5.83 -15.10 39.86
N LEU A 89 -5.27 -13.88 39.84
CA LEU A 89 -4.30 -13.42 40.84
C LEU A 89 -4.90 -13.03 42.20
N LEU A 90 -6.22 -12.85 42.31
CA LEU A 90 -6.89 -12.55 43.59
C LEU A 90 -7.26 -13.81 44.41
N LYS A 91 -7.03 -15.02 43.90
CA LYS A 91 -7.26 -16.28 44.63
C LYS A 91 -5.95 -16.84 45.18
N PRO A 92 -5.71 -16.80 46.50
CA PRO A 92 -4.49 -17.35 47.09
C PRO A 92 -4.55 -18.89 47.10
N SER A 93 -3.48 -19.51 46.59
CA SER A 93 -3.26 -20.96 46.59
C SER A 93 -2.81 -21.45 47.98
N PRO A 94 -3.21 -22.65 48.43
CA PRO A 94 -2.47 -23.41 49.44
C PRO A 94 -1.68 -24.55 48.79
N GLN A 95 -0.35 -24.52 48.98
CA GLN A 95 0.53 -25.71 49.03
C GLN A 95 0.66 -26.15 50.51
N PRO A 96 1.33 -27.26 50.88
CA PRO A 96 1.65 -28.54 50.20
C PRO A 96 1.37 -29.78 51.11
N GLU A 97 1.33 -31.02 50.60
CA GLU A 97 1.75 -32.20 51.40
C GLU A 97 2.01 -33.45 50.53
N ALA A 98 3.07 -34.17 50.89
CA ALA A 98 3.59 -35.35 50.23
C ALA A 98 3.21 -36.63 50.99
N THR A 99 2.73 -37.66 50.29
CA THR A 99 2.87 -39.05 50.75
C THR A 99 2.91 -40.02 49.57
N ALA A 100 3.85 -40.95 49.64
CA ALA A 100 4.21 -41.90 48.62
C ALA A 100 3.32 -43.16 48.60
N THR A 101 3.47 -43.93 47.51
CA THR A 101 3.55 -45.41 47.48
C THR A 101 2.29 -46.22 47.11
N THR A 102 2.52 -47.06 46.07
CA THR A 102 2.03 -48.43 45.85
C THR A 102 0.86 -48.70 44.89
N GLU A 103 1.25 -49.34 43.76
CA GLU A 103 0.66 -50.51 43.07
C GLU A 103 -0.82 -50.48 42.70
N ALA A 104 -1.15 -50.49 41.41
CA ALA A 104 -1.20 -51.64 40.50
C ALA A 104 -2.60 -52.30 40.49
N SER A 105 -2.96 -52.76 39.30
CA SER A 105 -4.15 -53.56 39.00
C SER A 105 -5.46 -52.77 38.95
N ASP A 106 -5.94 -52.47 37.74
CA ASP A 106 -6.85 -53.39 37.05
C ASP A 106 -7.36 -52.72 35.77
N ALA A 107 -6.98 -53.29 34.62
CA ALA A 107 -7.82 -53.24 33.42
C ALA A 107 -8.50 -54.59 33.37
N PRO A 108 -9.81 -54.67 33.13
CA PRO A 108 -10.29 -54.76 31.75
C PRO A 108 -11.64 -54.02 31.60
N VAL A 109 -12.24 -53.72 30.45
CA VAL A 109 -12.60 -54.51 29.27
C VAL A 109 -13.13 -53.51 28.22
N SER A 110 -12.62 -53.60 26.99
CA SER A 110 -13.27 -53.54 25.66
C SER A 110 -14.82 -53.50 25.55
N PRO A 111 -15.42 -53.37 24.34
CA PRO A 111 -15.14 -52.52 23.16
C PRO A 111 -16.43 -52.05 22.42
N GLU A 112 -16.57 -50.83 21.88
CA GLU A 112 -17.61 -50.59 20.84
C GLU A 112 -17.26 -49.37 19.98
N SER A 113 -16.68 -49.57 18.79
CA SER A 113 -17.38 -49.70 17.51
C SER A 113 -18.09 -48.42 17.05
N ARG A 114 -17.41 -47.64 16.20
CA ARG A 114 -18.02 -47.21 14.92
C ARG A 114 -16.95 -46.81 13.90
N LYS A 115 -17.02 -47.55 12.80
CA LYS A 115 -16.21 -47.51 11.58
C LYS A 115 -16.62 -46.33 10.67
N PRO A 116 -15.89 -46.10 9.56
CA PRO A 116 -15.66 -44.80 8.93
C PRO A 116 -16.62 -44.54 7.76
N SER A 117 -16.67 -43.29 7.30
CA SER A 117 -17.01 -42.97 5.91
C SER A 117 -16.42 -41.60 5.58
N ALA A 118 -15.32 -41.61 4.82
CA ALA A 118 -14.88 -40.47 4.02
C ALA A 118 -15.09 -40.91 2.57
N GLU A 119 -15.98 -40.20 1.89
CA GLU A 119 -16.05 -40.11 0.43
C GLU A 119 -15.42 -38.77 0.04
#